data_AF-A0A9X1P0F3-F1
#
_entry.id   AF-A0A9X1P0F3-F1
#
_cell.length_a   1.000
_cell.length_b   1.000
_cell.length_c   1.000
_cell.angle_alpha   90.00
_cell.angle_beta   90.00
_cell.angle_gamma   90.00
#
_symmetry.space_group_name_H-M   'P 1'
#
loop_
_entity.id
_entity.type
_entity.pdbx_description
1 polymer ?
#
loop_
_entity_poly.entity_id
_entity_poly.type
_entity_poly.pdbx_seq_one_letter_code
_entity_poly.pdbx_strand_id
1 'polypeptide(L)'
;MTNRIASIFALSGWAGFCGVAAVRCTYEAGISELVFGSFLTGLIGEAAFAPLGAPRQELLGLAAILVALTVAFAVATAGIIHLAKAHDRFSEPFAAAAFSALFGFYAALALSGSPAIALFGNGPLVTVFIALGLAALLFDHVIADQEDDEGDAAFDAIMTQLEEAKRAAIADRRRSEGRNADEDRR
;
A
#
# COMPACT_ATOMS: atom_id res chain seq x y z
N MET A 1 18.58 0.39 -9.10
CA MET A 1 17.66 1.50 -8.76
C MET A 1 16.72 1.69 -9.95
N THR A 2 15.44 1.95 -9.67
CA THR A 2 14.28 2.13 -10.59
C THR A 2 13.67 0.88 -11.23
N ASN A 3 12.96 0.07 -10.44
CA ASN A 3 11.94 -0.87 -10.94
C ASN A 3 10.53 -0.70 -10.31
N ARG A 4 10.32 0.31 -9.44
CA ARG A 4 9.02 0.56 -8.78
C ARG A 4 8.29 1.83 -9.29
N ILE A 5 8.37 2.11 -10.59
CA ILE A 5 7.86 3.35 -11.19
C ILE A 5 6.33 3.38 -11.18
N ALA A 6 5.67 2.24 -11.43
CA ALA A 6 4.21 2.17 -11.50
C ALA A 6 3.57 2.44 -10.12
N SER A 7 4.15 1.88 -9.06
CA SER A 7 3.74 2.09 -7.67
C SER A 7 3.94 3.53 -7.24
N ILE A 8 5.12 4.11 -7.53
CA ILE A 8 5.39 5.51 -7.20
C ILE A 8 4.39 6.44 -7.92
N PHE A 9 4.12 6.19 -9.20
CA PHE A 9 3.15 6.96 -9.96
C PHE A 9 1.73 6.82 -9.39
N ALA A 10 1.29 5.59 -9.09
CA ALA A 10 -0.02 5.34 -8.51
C ALA A 10 -0.17 6.03 -7.13
N LEU A 11 0.80 5.85 -6.23
CA LEU A 11 0.76 6.39 -4.88
C LEU A 11 0.82 7.93 -4.88
N SER A 12 1.66 8.51 -5.73
CA SER A 12 1.73 9.98 -5.86
C SER A 12 0.44 10.57 -6.46
N GLY A 13 -0.17 9.89 -7.42
CA GLY A 13 -1.48 10.26 -7.97
C GLY A 13 -2.56 10.28 -6.88
N TRP A 14 -2.63 9.25 -6.05
CA TRP A 14 -3.59 9.17 -4.95
C TRP A 14 -3.28 10.12 -3.78
N ALA A 15 -2.00 10.36 -3.46
CA ALA A 15 -1.61 11.40 -2.52
C ALA A 15 -2.07 12.78 -3.00
N GLY A 16 -1.84 13.10 -4.27
CA GLY A 16 -2.28 14.35 -4.88
C GLY A 16 -3.81 14.50 -4.87
N PHE A 17 -4.53 13.46 -5.28
CA PHE A 17 -5.99 13.45 -5.25
C PHE A 17 -6.55 13.70 -3.84
N CYS A 18 -6.09 12.94 -2.84
CA CYS A 18 -6.53 13.09 -1.46
C CYS A 18 -6.20 14.48 -0.91
N GLY A 19 -5.02 15.02 -1.24
CA GLY A 19 -4.60 16.34 -0.79
C GLY A 19 -5.49 17.45 -1.36
N VAL A 20 -5.74 17.43 -2.67
CA VAL A 20 -6.63 18.41 -3.32
C VAL A 20 -8.07 18.26 -2.82
N ALA A 21 -8.56 17.03 -2.64
CA ALA A 21 -9.88 16.78 -2.08
C ALA A 21 -10.02 17.31 -0.64
N ALA A 22 -8.99 17.14 0.20
CA ALA A 22 -8.97 17.69 1.55
C ALA A 22 -9.03 19.22 1.54
N VAL A 23 -8.22 19.85 0.68
CA VAL A 23 -8.21 21.30 0.49
C VAL A 23 -9.60 21.81 0.06
N ARG A 24 -10.25 21.12 -0.89
CA ARG A 24 -11.63 21.45 -1.28
C ARG A 24 -12.61 21.34 -0.10
N CYS A 25 -12.55 20.26 0.68
CA CYS A 25 -13.41 20.10 1.86
C CYS A 25 -13.22 21.23 2.88
N THR A 26 -11.98 21.65 3.14
CA THR A 26 -11.70 22.78 4.04
C THR A 26 -12.17 24.12 3.51
N TYR A 27 -12.11 24.31 2.18
CA TYR A 27 -12.63 25.49 1.49
C TYR A 27 -14.15 25.56 1.61
N GLU A 28 -14.86 24.48 1.30
CA GLU A 28 -16.32 24.41 1.43
C GLU A 28 -16.79 24.49 2.90
N ALA A 29 -15.96 24.03 3.86
CA ALA A 29 -16.21 24.20 5.28
C ALA A 29 -15.97 25.63 5.80
N GLY A 30 -15.50 26.55 4.95
CA GLY A 30 -15.26 27.95 5.28
C GLY A 30 -14.08 28.18 6.23
N ILE A 31 -13.08 27.30 6.21
CA ILE A 31 -11.87 27.41 7.05
C ILE A 31 -10.57 27.49 6.26
N SER A 32 -10.63 27.48 4.93
CA SER A 32 -9.45 27.52 4.05
C SER A 32 -8.55 28.72 4.31
N GLU A 33 -9.11 29.91 4.55
CA GLU A 33 -8.33 31.13 4.80
C GLU A 33 -7.51 31.03 6.10
N LEU A 34 -8.07 30.38 7.12
CA LEU A 34 -7.38 30.11 8.39
C LEU A 34 -6.23 29.11 8.21
N VAL A 35 -6.40 28.11 7.34
CA VAL A 35 -5.46 26.99 7.20
C VAL A 35 -4.37 27.26 6.15
N PHE A 36 -4.71 27.95 5.05
CA PHE A 36 -3.84 28.13 3.88
C PHE A 36 -3.56 29.59 3.53
N GLY A 37 -4.20 30.54 4.22
CA GLY A 37 -4.12 31.96 3.91
C GLY A 37 -4.93 32.38 2.69
N SER A 38 -4.97 33.69 2.43
CA SER A 38 -5.82 34.31 1.41
C SER A 38 -5.43 33.96 -0.03
N PHE A 39 -4.12 33.81 -0.32
CA PHE A 39 -3.62 33.49 -1.66
C PHE A 39 -4.09 32.12 -2.16
N LEU A 40 -3.86 31.06 -1.39
CA LEU A 40 -4.30 29.70 -1.73
C LEU A 40 -5.83 29.58 -1.77
N THR A 41 -6.51 30.28 -0.86
CA THR A 41 -7.98 30.34 -0.84
C THR A 41 -8.55 30.97 -2.11
N GLY A 42 -7.92 32.04 -2.61
CA GLY A 42 -8.28 32.66 -3.88
C GLY A 42 -8.11 31.71 -5.07
N LEU A 43 -6.98 31.00 -5.14
CA LEU A 43 -6.70 30.03 -6.19
C LEU A 43 -7.73 28.89 -6.26
N ILE A 44 -8.20 28.40 -5.10
CA ILE A 44 -9.24 27.36 -5.03
C ILE A 44 -10.59 27.93 -5.45
N GLY A 45 -10.89 29.18 -5.10
CA GLY A 45 -12.13 29.85 -5.48
C GLY A 45 -12.29 30.02 -7.00
N GLU A 46 -11.18 30.14 -7.74
CA GLU A 46 -11.20 30.22 -9.21
C GLU A 46 -11.50 28.87 -9.88
N ALA A 47 -11.27 27.75 -9.20
CA ALA A 47 -11.44 26.42 -9.77
C ALA A 47 -12.92 25.99 -9.98
N ALA A 48 -13.89 26.82 -9.55
CA ALA A 48 -15.32 26.68 -9.84
C ALA A 48 -15.91 25.28 -9.59
N PHE A 49 -15.52 24.64 -8.50
CA PHE A 49 -16.07 23.34 -8.12
C PHE A 49 -17.57 23.43 -7.80
N ALA A 50 -18.34 22.43 -8.23
CA ALA A 50 -19.72 22.28 -7.79
C ALA A 50 -19.75 22.04 -6.26
N PRO A 51 -20.67 22.65 -5.50
CA PRO A 51 -20.74 22.45 -4.06
C PRO A 51 -21.09 21.00 -3.72
N LEU A 52 -20.43 20.43 -2.70
CA LEU A 52 -20.66 19.08 -2.21
C LEU A 52 -21.98 18.93 -1.48
N GLY A 53 -22.56 20.03 -0.96
CA GLY A 53 -23.84 20.02 -0.24
C GLY A 53 -23.81 19.26 1.10
N ALA A 54 -22.63 18.90 1.60
CA ALA A 54 -22.46 18.23 2.88
C ALA A 54 -22.40 19.25 4.05
N PRO A 55 -22.89 18.89 5.25
CA PRO A 55 -22.80 19.73 6.43
C PRO A 55 -21.33 19.99 6.84
N ARG A 56 -21.07 21.17 7.40
CA ARG A 56 -19.71 21.63 7.77
C ARG A 56 -18.93 20.62 8.63
N GLN A 57 -19.58 20.00 9.62
CA GLN A 57 -18.92 19.03 10.50
C GLN A 57 -18.46 17.78 9.73
N GLU A 58 -19.26 17.32 8.77
CA GLU A 58 -18.91 16.20 7.90
C GLU A 58 -17.73 16.57 6.98
N LEU A 59 -17.74 17.77 6.39
CA LEU A 59 -16.64 18.29 5.58
C LEU A 59 -15.30 18.36 6.34
N LEU A 60 -15.33 18.73 7.62
CA LEU A 60 -14.12 18.73 8.47
C LEU A 60 -13.62 17.31 8.74
N GLY A 61 -14.54 16.37 9.02
CA GLY A 61 -14.20 14.95 9.19
C GLY A 61 -13.61 14.34 7.92
N LEU A 62 -14.24 14.60 6.77
CA LEU A 62 -13.77 14.21 5.44
C LEU A 62 -12.37 14.78 5.17
N ALA A 63 -12.15 16.07 5.43
CA ALA A 63 -10.85 16.71 5.27
C ALA A 63 -9.78 16.02 6.12
N ALA A 64 -10.06 15.72 7.39
CA ALA A 64 -9.11 15.04 8.27
C ALA A 64 -8.73 13.64 7.75
N ILE A 65 -9.71 12.86 7.29
CA ILE A 65 -9.48 11.52 6.72
C ILE A 65 -8.64 11.63 5.43
N LEU A 66 -8.97 12.57 4.55
CA LEU A 66 -8.24 12.79 3.30
C LEU A 66 -6.80 13.27 3.54
N VAL A 67 -6.55 14.12 4.54
CA VAL A 67 -5.19 14.48 4.96
C VAL A 67 -4.44 13.25 5.48
N ALA A 68 -5.06 12.44 6.33
CA ALA A 68 -4.44 11.21 6.83
C ALA A 68 -4.07 10.25 5.69
N LEU A 69 -4.95 10.07 4.71
CA LEU A 69 -4.69 9.26 3.52
C LEU A 69 -3.56 9.86 2.66
N THR A 70 -3.54 11.19 2.49
CA THR A 70 -2.46 11.89 1.77
C THR A 70 -1.10 11.60 2.40
N VAL A 71 -1.01 11.71 3.73
CA VAL A 71 0.20 11.41 4.48
C VAL A 71 0.56 9.93 4.35
N ALA A 72 -0.41 9.02 4.46
CA ALA A 72 -0.16 7.58 4.30
C ALA A 72 0.42 7.26 2.91
N PHE A 73 -0.16 7.79 1.84
CA PHE A 73 0.37 7.59 0.49
C PHE A 73 1.75 8.24 0.29
N ALA A 74 1.98 9.43 0.85
CA ALA A 74 3.28 10.09 0.78
C ALA A 74 4.37 9.31 1.53
N VAL A 75 4.06 8.79 2.72
CA VAL A 75 4.98 7.94 3.51
C VAL A 75 5.24 6.62 2.80
N ALA A 76 4.23 5.99 2.21
CA ALA A 76 4.40 4.78 1.40
C ALA A 76 5.32 5.04 0.19
N THR A 77 5.12 6.18 -0.49
CA THR A 77 5.93 6.60 -1.65
C THR A 77 7.37 6.86 -1.24
N ALA A 78 7.60 7.62 -0.17
CA ALA A 78 8.93 7.86 0.39
C ALA A 78 9.59 6.55 0.82
N GLY A 79 8.83 5.63 1.42
CA GLY A 79 9.25 4.29 1.77
C GLY A 79 9.79 3.50 0.57
N ILE A 80 9.07 3.54 -0.55
CA ILE A 80 9.46 2.87 -1.80
C ILE A 80 10.65 3.56 -2.48
N ILE A 81 10.79 4.89 -2.36
CA ILE A 81 11.88 5.66 -2.99
C ILE A 81 13.20 5.53 -2.23
N HIS A 82 13.18 5.52 -0.90
CA HIS A 82 14.38 5.79 -0.09
C HIS A 82 15.14 4.59 0.47
N LEU A 83 14.69 3.35 0.28
CA LEU A 83 15.16 2.30 1.20
C LEU A 83 16.08 1.23 0.64
N ALA A 84 17.25 1.16 1.31
CA ALA A 84 18.00 -0.05 1.52
C ALA A 84 17.10 -1.18 2.06
N LYS A 85 17.41 -2.43 1.69
CA LYS A 85 16.68 -3.71 1.84
C LYS A 85 15.80 -3.93 3.10
N ALA A 86 15.95 -3.18 4.19
CA ALA A 86 15.24 -3.39 5.45
C ALA A 86 13.83 -2.75 5.56
N HIS A 87 13.49 -1.69 4.81
CA HIS A 87 12.12 -1.12 4.84
C HIS A 87 11.22 -1.55 3.68
N ASP A 88 11.73 -2.20 2.63
CA ASP A 88 10.87 -2.71 1.53
C ASP A 88 9.78 -3.65 2.07
N ARG A 89 10.08 -4.38 3.16
CA ARG A 89 9.12 -5.23 3.87
C ARG A 89 7.95 -4.50 4.53
N PHE A 90 8.06 -3.19 4.76
CA PHE A 90 7.02 -2.40 5.46
C PHE A 90 6.32 -1.40 4.55
N SER A 91 7.00 -0.88 3.52
CA SER A 91 6.44 0.13 2.62
C SER A 91 5.29 -0.43 1.78
N GLU A 92 5.40 -1.68 1.33
CA GLU A 92 4.41 -2.30 0.45
C GLU A 92 3.11 -2.73 1.19
N PRO A 93 3.16 -3.40 2.35
CA PRO A 93 1.95 -3.66 3.14
C PRO A 93 1.25 -2.38 3.58
N PHE A 94 2.03 -1.32 3.86
CA PHE A 94 1.48 -0.02 4.22
C PHE A 94 0.78 0.66 3.04
N ALA A 95 1.35 0.57 1.83
CA ALA A 95 0.70 1.02 0.59
C ALA A 95 -0.63 0.29 0.35
N ALA A 96 -0.65 -1.05 0.49
CA ALA A 96 -1.86 -1.85 0.35
C ALA A 96 -2.93 -1.49 1.40
N ALA A 97 -2.52 -1.22 2.64
CA ALA A 97 -3.40 -0.75 3.71
C ALA A 97 -4.01 0.63 3.37
N ALA A 98 -3.22 1.56 2.83
CA ALA A 98 -3.70 2.87 2.41
C ALA A 98 -4.74 2.78 1.28
N PHE A 99 -4.51 1.92 0.28
CA PHE A 99 -5.50 1.64 -0.78
C PHE A 99 -6.77 0.99 -0.24
N SER A 100 -6.64 0.07 0.72
CA SER A 100 -7.78 -0.59 1.36
C SER A 100 -8.60 0.41 2.19
N ALA A 101 -7.94 1.30 2.92
CA ALA A 101 -8.59 2.37 3.67
C ALA A 101 -9.32 3.35 2.74
N LEU A 102 -8.70 3.73 1.62
CA LEU A 102 -9.32 4.56 0.59
C LEU A 102 -10.56 3.89 -0.01
N PHE A 103 -10.48 2.61 -0.34
CA PHE A 103 -11.63 1.85 -0.85
C PHE A 103 -12.75 1.75 0.18
N GLY A 104 -12.43 1.41 1.42
CA GLY A 104 -13.41 1.33 2.51
C GLY A 104 -14.08 2.68 2.78
N PHE A 105 -13.32 3.77 2.71
CA PHE A 105 -13.83 5.12 2.82
C PHE A 105 -14.79 5.47 1.67
N TYR A 106 -14.42 5.17 0.43
CA TYR A 106 -15.31 5.34 -0.72
C TYR A 106 -16.61 4.51 -0.57
N ALA A 107 -16.49 3.24 -0.18
CA ALA A 107 -17.64 2.36 0.02
C ALA A 107 -18.56 2.88 1.14
N ALA A 108 -18.01 3.40 2.24
CA ALA A 108 -18.78 4.01 3.32
C ALA A 108 -19.56 5.24 2.85
N LEU A 109 -18.96 6.09 2.01
CA LEU A 109 -19.65 7.24 1.42
C LEU A 109 -20.75 6.82 0.45
N ALA A 110 -20.50 5.79 -0.37
CA ALA A 110 -21.49 5.26 -1.30
C ALA A 110 -22.69 4.64 -0.58
N LEU A 111 -22.45 3.85 0.46
CA LEU A 111 -23.50 3.15 1.21
C LEU A 111 -24.28 4.08 2.15
N SER A 112 -23.66 5.14 2.65
CA SER A 112 -24.34 6.13 3.50
C SER A 112 -25.21 7.11 2.71
N GLY A 113 -25.05 7.17 1.38
CA GLY A 113 -25.74 8.16 0.54
C GLY A 113 -25.24 9.58 0.77
N SER A 114 -24.03 9.75 1.31
CA SER A 114 -23.46 11.07 1.55
C SER A 114 -23.27 11.82 0.22
N PRO A 115 -23.67 13.10 0.13
CA PRO A 115 -23.46 13.89 -1.08
C PRO A 115 -21.96 14.17 -1.31
N ALA A 116 -21.11 13.94 -0.29
CA ALA A 116 -19.66 14.03 -0.42
C ALA A 116 -19.05 12.97 -1.36
N ILE A 117 -19.81 11.93 -1.75
CA ILE A 117 -19.36 10.99 -2.78
C ILE A 117 -19.01 11.69 -4.10
N ALA A 118 -19.60 12.86 -4.37
CA ALA A 118 -19.30 13.67 -5.54
C ALA A 118 -17.82 14.12 -5.60
N LEU A 119 -17.04 14.04 -4.50
CA LEU A 119 -15.59 14.21 -4.51
C LEU A 119 -14.89 13.24 -5.47
N PHE A 120 -15.41 12.02 -5.60
CA PHE A 120 -14.84 10.97 -6.44
C PHE A 120 -15.39 10.96 -7.87
N GLY A 121 -16.26 11.93 -8.19
CA GLY A 121 -16.94 12.03 -9.48
C GLY A 121 -18.17 11.13 -9.60
N ASN A 122 -18.82 11.18 -10.76
CA ASN A 122 -20.02 10.41 -11.04
C ASN A 122 -19.63 9.05 -11.66
N GLY A 123 -19.90 7.96 -10.93
CA GLY A 123 -19.82 6.60 -11.45
C GLY A 123 -18.73 5.72 -10.84
N PRO A 124 -18.57 4.47 -11.34
CA PRO A 124 -17.69 3.47 -10.76
C PRO A 124 -16.21 3.67 -11.12
N LEU A 125 -15.84 4.74 -11.84
CA LEU A 125 -14.47 4.93 -12.31
C LEU A 125 -13.44 4.95 -11.18
N VAL A 126 -13.81 5.48 -10.02
CA VAL A 126 -12.90 5.51 -8.86
C VAL A 126 -12.50 4.11 -8.41
N THR A 127 -13.41 3.12 -8.46
CA THR A 127 -13.07 1.74 -8.06
C THR A 127 -12.12 1.11 -9.08
N VAL A 128 -12.26 1.45 -10.37
CA VAL A 128 -11.32 1.06 -11.42
C VAL A 128 -9.95 1.66 -11.18
N PHE A 129 -9.85 2.95 -10.83
CA PHE A 129 -8.56 3.59 -10.53
C PHE A 129 -7.90 3.06 -9.26
N ILE A 130 -8.69 2.70 -8.24
CA ILE A 130 -8.17 2.04 -7.03
C ILE A 130 -7.63 0.66 -7.39
N ALA A 131 -8.38 -0.12 -8.19
CA ALA A 131 -7.95 -1.42 -8.67
C ALA A 131 -6.66 -1.33 -9.51
N LEU A 132 -6.54 -0.30 -10.38
CA LEU A 132 -5.32 -0.04 -11.13
C LEU A 132 -4.14 0.34 -10.23
N GLY A 133 -4.37 1.08 -9.14
CA GLY A 133 -3.33 1.39 -8.15
C GLY A 133 -2.82 0.14 -7.42
N LEU A 134 -3.73 -0.77 -7.04
CA LEU A 134 -3.37 -2.07 -6.48
C LEU A 134 -2.66 -2.96 -7.50
N ALA A 135 -3.11 -2.95 -8.76
CA ALA A 135 -2.45 -3.69 -9.84
C ALA A 135 -1.03 -3.16 -10.11
N ALA A 136 -0.80 -1.85 -10.01
CA ALA A 136 0.52 -1.25 -10.12
C ALA A 136 1.46 -1.69 -9.00
N LEU A 137 0.96 -1.78 -7.75
CA LEU A 137 1.70 -2.35 -6.62
C LEU A 137 2.05 -3.82 -6.88
N LEU A 138 1.06 -4.62 -7.30
CA LEU A 138 1.28 -6.04 -7.59
C LEU A 138 2.26 -6.26 -8.74
N PHE A 139 2.18 -5.44 -9.79
CA PHE A 139 3.07 -5.53 -10.94
C PHE A 139 4.52 -5.26 -10.53
N ASP A 140 4.76 -4.17 -9.79
CA ASP A 140 6.09 -3.86 -9.30
C ASP A 140 6.59 -4.89 -8.27
N HIS A 141 5.70 -5.48 -7.47
CA HIS A 141 6.05 -6.58 -6.56
C HIS A 141 6.53 -7.81 -7.34
N VAL A 142 5.75 -8.25 -8.33
CA VAL A 142 6.08 -9.44 -9.16
C VAL A 142 7.38 -9.23 -9.93
N ILE A 143 7.62 -8.02 -10.45
CA ILE A 143 8.88 -7.71 -11.13
C ILE A 143 10.06 -7.69 -10.16
N ALA A 144 9.89 -7.12 -8.97
CA ALA A 144 10.95 -7.10 -7.97
C ALA A 144 11.29 -8.50 -7.42
N ASP A 145 10.30 -9.39 -7.31
CA ASP A 145 10.47 -10.78 -6.84
C ASP A 145 11.18 -11.65 -7.89
N GLN A 146 10.96 -11.39 -9.19
CA GLN A 146 11.65 -12.09 -10.29
C GLN A 146 13.15 -11.72 -10.43
N GLU A 147 13.60 -10.64 -9.81
CA GLU A 147 15.00 -10.19 -9.82
C GLU A 147 15.75 -10.57 -8.53
N ASP A 148 15.14 -11.35 -7.62
CA ASP A 148 15.77 -11.75 -6.35
C ASP A 148 16.67 -12.99 -6.50
N ASP A 149 17.75 -12.86 -7.27
CA ASP A 149 18.81 -13.89 -7.40
C ASP A 149 19.41 -14.28 -6.02
N GLU A 150 19.31 -13.42 -5.01
CA GLU A 150 19.74 -13.70 -3.63
C GLU A 150 18.75 -14.58 -2.86
N GLY A 151 17.44 -14.40 -3.09
CA GLY A 151 16.37 -15.24 -2.55
C GLY A 151 16.46 -16.68 -3.06
N ASP A 152 16.71 -16.84 -4.35
CA ASP A 152 16.97 -18.15 -4.97
C ASP A 152 18.24 -18.79 -4.42
N ALA A 153 19.33 -18.02 -4.26
CA ALA A 153 20.58 -18.53 -3.66
C ALA A 153 20.40 -18.93 -2.18
N ALA A 154 19.60 -18.20 -1.41
CA ALA A 154 19.30 -18.55 -0.01
C ALA A 154 18.41 -19.79 0.09
N PHE A 155 17.43 -19.94 -0.81
CA PHE A 155 16.59 -21.12 -0.90
C PHE A 155 17.40 -22.36 -1.28
N ASP A 156 18.31 -22.25 -2.26
CA ASP A 156 19.23 -23.32 -2.65
C ASP A 156 20.18 -23.70 -1.51
N ALA A 157 20.67 -22.73 -0.74
CA ALA A 157 21.49 -22.99 0.44
C ALA A 157 20.73 -23.77 1.52
N ILE A 158 19.46 -23.42 1.77
CA ILE A 158 18.60 -24.14 2.73
C ILE A 158 18.28 -25.55 2.23
N MET A 159 17.98 -25.70 0.95
CA MET A 159 17.72 -27.02 0.34
C MET A 159 18.94 -27.93 0.40
N THR A 160 20.13 -27.38 0.18
CA THR A 160 21.39 -28.11 0.32
C THR A 160 21.61 -28.59 1.75
N GLN A 161 21.38 -27.72 2.75
CA GLN A 161 21.47 -28.11 4.17
C GLN A 161 20.45 -29.19 4.56
N LEU A 162 19.23 -29.11 4.01
CA LEU A 162 18.17 -30.11 4.23
C LEU A 162 18.53 -31.46 3.61
N GLU A 163 19.11 -31.47 2.41
CA GLU A 163 19.62 -32.69 1.78
C GLU A 163 20.78 -33.31 2.55
N GLU A 164 21.72 -32.51 3.04
CA GLU A 164 22.84 -32.96 3.86
C GLU A 164 22.36 -33.56 5.19
N ALA A 165 21.43 -32.88 5.87
CA ALA A 165 20.80 -33.38 7.10
C ALA A 165 20.05 -34.69 6.85
N LYS A 166 19.33 -34.80 5.72
CA LYS A 166 18.63 -36.03 5.32
C LYS A 166 19.61 -37.16 5.02
N ARG A 167 20.73 -36.90 4.33
CA ARG A 167 21.78 -37.91 4.06
C ARG A 167 22.45 -38.37 5.35
N ALA A 168 22.74 -37.45 6.26
CA ALA A 168 23.31 -37.77 7.58
C ALA A 168 22.34 -38.65 8.39
N ALA A 169 21.05 -38.30 8.45
CA ALA A 169 20.03 -39.09 9.15
C ALA A 169 19.85 -40.50 8.56
N ILE A 170 19.91 -40.64 7.23
CA ILE A 170 19.84 -41.96 6.57
C ILE A 170 21.09 -42.81 6.87
N ALA A 171 22.28 -42.19 6.89
CA ALA A 171 23.52 -42.87 7.23
C ALA A 171 23.54 -43.34 8.69
N ASP A 172 23.00 -42.53 9.61
CA ASP A 172 22.94 -42.85 11.03
C ASP A 172 21.92 -43.97 11.31
N ARG A 173 20.77 -43.96 10.63
CA ARG A 173 19.79 -45.05 10.68
C ARG A 173 20.38 -46.39 10.22
N ARG A 174 21.14 -46.41 9.12
CA ARG A 174 21.81 -47.63 8.63
C ARG A 174 22.87 -48.16 9.60
N ARG A 175 23.57 -47.29 10.33
CA ARG A 175 24.53 -47.71 11.36
C ARG A 175 23.85 -48.29 12.59
N SER A 176 22.70 -47.74 12.99
CA SER A 176 21.89 -48.27 14.09
C SER A 176 21.31 -49.66 13.77
N GLU A 177 20.78 -49.84 12.57
CA GLU A 177 20.24 -51.13 12.10
C GLU A 177 21.33 -52.21 12.01
N GLY A 178 22.56 -51.86 11.61
CA GLY A 178 23.70 -52.77 11.60
C GLY A 178 24.21 -53.15 13.00
N ARG A 179 24.06 -52.27 13.99
CA ARG A 179 24.48 -52.53 15.38
C ARG A 179 23.51 -53.43 16.13
N ASN A 180 22.20 -53.25 15.90
CA ASN A 180 21.17 -54.12 16.45
C ASN A 180 21.23 -55.55 15.86
N ALA A 181 21.60 -55.70 14.59
CA ALA A 181 21.77 -57.01 13.95
C ALA A 181 22.97 -57.83 14.50
N ASP A 182 23.95 -57.17 15.11
CA ASP A 182 25.12 -57.81 15.75
C ASP A 182 24.87 -58.13 17.23
N GLU A 183 23.98 -57.41 17.90
CA GLU A 183 23.53 -57.73 19.27
C GLU A 183 22.58 -58.94 19.31
N ASP A 184 21.73 -59.13 18.30
CA ASP A 184 20.84 -60.31 18.19
C ASP A 184 21.57 -61.62 17.81
N ARG A 185 22.89 -61.57 17.56
CA ARG A 185 23.73 -62.74 17.22
C ARG A 185 24.63 -63.22 18.36
N ARG A 186 24.59 -62.60 19.53
CA ARG A 186 25.31 -63.03 20.74
C ARG A 186 24.35 -63.66 21.75
#